data_AF-A0A382XW34-F1
#
_entry.id   AF-A0A382XW34-F1
#
_cell.length_a   1.000
_cell.length_b   1.000
_cell.length_c   1.000
_cell.angle_alpha   90.00
_cell.angle_beta   90.00
_cell.angle_gamma   90.00
#
_symmetry.space_group_name_H-M   'P 1'
#
loop_
_entity.id
_entity.type
_entity.pdbx_description
1 polymer ?
#
loop_
_entity_poly.entity_id
_entity_poly.type
_entity_poly.pdbx_seq_one_letter_code
_entity_poly.pdbx_strand_id
1 'polypeptide(L)'
;MEKTETLSTSISWKCKHTWRRASVNTLWCLLGCSIGDFGTIYFFQITQNPWSFSVLSIMILAIINGLITSIMLETFILSRQMDLKNAFKTAIGMSLVSMISMEVAMNTVDVLLTGGAMLTWWAMPIMLIAGFITPLPYNYFRLKKYGKACH
;
A
#
# COMPACT_ATOMS: atom_id res chain seq x y z
N MET A 1 2.28 25.16 39.08
CA MET A 1 1.59 23.86 39.25
C MET A 1 1.18 23.37 37.89
N GLU A 2 1.97 22.43 37.39
CA GLU A 2 1.86 21.76 36.11
C GLU A 2 0.66 20.82 36.13
N LYS A 3 -0.34 21.08 35.29
CA LYS A 3 -1.45 20.15 35.06
C LYS A 3 -1.16 19.41 33.77
N THR A 4 -0.35 18.36 33.89
CA THR A 4 -0.17 17.35 32.86
C THR A 4 -1.49 16.59 32.71
N GLU A 5 -2.41 17.14 31.93
CA GLU A 5 -3.59 16.42 31.45
C GLU A 5 -3.11 15.35 30.48
N THR A 6 -2.95 14.14 31.00
CA THR A 6 -2.90 12.91 30.21
C THR A 6 -4.27 12.72 29.56
N LEU A 7 -4.51 13.45 28.48
CA LEU A 7 -5.65 13.21 27.60
C LEU A 7 -5.45 11.83 26.96
N SER A 8 -5.98 10.81 27.63
CA SER A 8 -6.30 9.52 27.02
C SER A 8 -7.38 9.77 25.96
N THR A 9 -6.96 10.35 24.83
CA THR A 9 -7.80 10.45 23.65
C THR A 9 -7.97 9.04 23.11
N SER A 10 -8.99 8.36 23.61
CA SER A 10 -9.44 7.10 23.00
C SER A 10 -9.63 7.35 21.51
N ILE A 11 -8.88 6.60 20.69
CA ILE A 11 -8.97 6.75 19.23
C ILE A 11 -10.37 6.33 18.82
N SER A 12 -11.20 7.32 18.48
CA SER A 12 -12.56 7.06 18.00
C SER A 12 -12.49 6.43 16.61
N TRP A 13 -12.95 5.18 16.46
CA TRP A 13 -13.02 4.45 15.19
C TRP A 13 -14.28 4.75 14.36
N LYS A 14 -15.17 5.63 14.84
CA LYS A 14 -16.45 5.94 14.17
C LYS A 14 -16.38 7.13 13.20
N CYS A 15 -15.20 7.77 13.04
CA CYS A 15 -15.09 8.99 12.24
C CYS A 15 -15.10 8.70 10.74
N LYS A 16 -16.26 8.90 10.10
CA LYS A 16 -16.47 8.68 8.66
C LYS A 16 -15.50 9.48 7.78
N HIS A 17 -15.20 10.73 8.17
CA HIS A 17 -14.26 11.58 7.43
C HIS A 17 -12.84 11.00 7.43
N THR A 18 -12.35 10.52 8.58
CA THR A 18 -11.03 9.88 8.67
C THR A 18 -10.98 8.58 7.85
N TRP A 19 -12.03 7.74 7.90
CA TRP A 19 -12.12 6.53 7.08
C TRP A 19 -12.09 6.84 5.59
N ARG A 20 -12.81 7.87 5.14
CA ARG A 20 -12.80 8.29 3.73
C ARG A 20 -11.39 8.71 3.29
N ARG A 21 -10.70 9.53 4.09
CA ARG A 21 -9.35 9.97 3.77
C ARG A 21 -8.33 8.82 3.80
N ALA A 22 -8.43 7.93 4.79
CA ALA A 22 -7.62 6.71 4.86
C ALA A 22 -7.83 5.83 3.63
N SER A 23 -9.09 5.64 3.21
CA SER A 23 -9.46 4.82 2.06
C SER A 23 -8.90 5.38 0.76
N VAL A 24 -9.00 6.70 0.53
CA VAL A 24 -8.45 7.33 -0.69
C VAL A 24 -6.93 7.18 -0.73
N ASN A 25 -6.23 7.43 0.37
CA ASN A 25 -4.77 7.25 0.42
C ASN A 25 -4.37 5.79 0.18
N THR A 26 -5.10 4.85 0.80
CA THR A 26 -4.86 3.41 0.60
C THR A 26 -5.13 2.99 -0.84
N LEU A 27 -6.15 3.57 -1.48
CA LEU A 27 -6.47 3.28 -2.88
C LEU A 27 -5.38 3.79 -3.83
N TRP A 28 -4.81 4.98 -3.60
CA TRP A 28 -3.69 5.48 -4.40
C TRP A 28 -2.45 4.60 -4.27
N CYS A 29 -2.13 4.19 -3.03
CA CYS A 29 -1.08 3.22 -2.76
C CYS A 29 -1.34 1.90 -3.50
N LEU A 30 -2.55 1.35 -3.39
CA LEU A 30 -2.93 0.10 -4.04
C LEU A 30 -2.80 0.20 -5.55
N LEU A 31 -3.31 1.26 -6.15
CA LEU A 31 -3.19 1.48 -7.59
C LEU A 31 -1.73 1.51 -8.04
N GLY A 32 -0.87 2.22 -7.30
CA GLY A 32 0.56 2.25 -7.60
C GLY A 32 1.21 0.88 -7.48
N CYS A 33 1.06 0.24 -6.31
CA CYS A 33 1.56 -1.09 -6.01
C CYS A 33 1.15 -2.13 -7.06
N SER A 34 -0.14 -2.20 -7.39
CA SER A 34 -0.67 -3.15 -8.37
C SER A 34 -0.13 -2.92 -9.79
N ILE A 35 0.20 -1.69 -10.19
CA ILE A 35 0.81 -1.45 -11.51
C ILE A 35 2.20 -2.11 -11.57
N GLY A 36 3.02 -1.98 -10.53
CA GLY A 36 4.34 -2.60 -10.47
C GLY A 36 4.28 -4.11 -10.32
N ASP A 37 3.41 -4.62 -9.44
CA ASP A 37 3.20 -6.04 -9.20
C ASP A 37 2.71 -6.75 -10.48
N PHE A 38 1.62 -6.25 -11.07
CA PHE A 38 1.04 -6.85 -12.27
C PHE A 38 1.99 -6.74 -13.45
N GLY A 39 2.67 -5.60 -13.60
CA GLY A 39 3.68 -5.42 -14.64
C GLY A 39 4.81 -6.46 -14.54
N THR A 40 5.28 -6.72 -13.32
CA THR A 40 6.35 -7.71 -13.08
C THR A 40 5.86 -9.12 -13.35
N ILE A 41 4.73 -9.53 -12.76
CA ILE A 41 4.18 -10.88 -12.92
C ILE A 41 3.82 -11.14 -14.40
N TYR A 42 3.14 -10.19 -15.05
CA TYR A 42 2.77 -10.30 -16.46
C TYR A 42 3.98 -10.40 -17.39
N PHE A 43 5.04 -9.64 -17.11
CA PHE A 43 6.29 -9.74 -17.87
C PHE A 43 6.89 -11.15 -17.80
N PHE A 44 6.95 -11.75 -16.60
CA PHE A 44 7.45 -13.11 -16.43
C PHE A 44 6.52 -14.18 -17.04
N GLN A 45 5.20 -13.93 -17.06
CA GLN A 45 4.24 -14.80 -17.73
C GLN A 45 4.42 -14.79 -19.26
N ILE A 46 4.58 -13.63 -19.88
CA ILE A 46 4.79 -13.53 -21.34
C ILE A 46 6.12 -14.12 -21.76
N THR A 47 7.18 -13.80 -21.03
CA THR A 47 8.54 -14.24 -21.37
C THR A 47 8.81 -15.69 -21.03
N GLN A 48 7.84 -16.37 -20.40
CA GLN A 48 7.95 -17.76 -19.91
C GLN A 48 9.16 -17.98 -19.00
N ASN A 49 9.51 -16.98 -18.19
CA ASN A 49 10.63 -17.03 -17.25
C ASN A 49 11.97 -17.48 -17.90
N PRO A 50 12.55 -16.66 -18.79
CA PRO A 50 13.67 -17.07 -19.64
C PRO A 50 14.96 -17.38 -18.84
N TRP A 51 15.06 -16.86 -17.61
CA TRP A 51 16.20 -17.07 -16.72
C TRP A 51 15.94 -18.09 -15.60
N SER A 52 14.84 -18.86 -15.67
CA SER A 52 14.48 -19.85 -14.64
C SER A 52 14.47 -19.29 -13.21
N PHE A 53 13.97 -18.06 -13.02
CA PHE A 53 13.80 -17.47 -11.70
C PHE A 53 12.83 -18.32 -10.85
N SER A 54 13.14 -18.46 -9.56
CA SER A 54 12.20 -19.05 -8.60
C SER A 54 11.01 -18.12 -8.39
N VAL A 55 9.85 -18.69 -8.05
CA VAL A 55 8.62 -17.95 -7.72
C VAL A 55 8.89 -16.89 -6.65
N LEU A 56 9.67 -17.22 -5.62
CA LEU A 56 10.05 -16.28 -4.57
C LEU A 56 10.80 -15.05 -5.09
N SER A 57 11.69 -15.23 -6.08
CA SER A 57 12.45 -14.14 -6.68
C SER A 57 11.54 -13.21 -7.49
N ILE A 58 10.60 -13.78 -8.23
CA ILE A 58 9.61 -13.00 -9.00
C ILE A 58 8.76 -12.16 -8.05
N MET A 59 8.29 -12.74 -6.94
CA MET A 59 7.50 -12.03 -5.95
C MET A 59 8.31 -10.91 -5.27
N ILE A 60 9.56 -11.15 -4.89
CA ILE A 60 10.41 -10.09 -4.31
C ILE A 60 10.60 -8.94 -5.31
N LEU A 61 10.82 -9.26 -6.59
CA LEU A 61 10.90 -8.24 -7.64
C LEU A 61 9.58 -7.49 -7.82
N ALA A 62 8.45 -8.19 -7.75
CA ALA A 62 7.12 -7.62 -7.83
C ALA A 62 6.90 -6.60 -6.70
N ILE A 63 7.20 -6.99 -5.45
CA ILE A 63 7.16 -6.09 -4.29
C ILE A 63 8.03 -4.85 -4.52
N ILE A 64 9.29 -5.01 -4.95
CA ILE A 64 10.20 -3.87 -5.17
C ILE A 64 9.63 -2.91 -6.23
N ASN A 65 9.15 -3.45 -7.36
CA ASN A 65 8.56 -2.66 -8.42
C ASN A 65 7.23 -2.01 -8.00
N GLY A 66 6.40 -2.71 -7.23
CA GLY A 66 5.16 -2.19 -6.64
C GLY A 66 5.44 -1.01 -5.70
N LEU A 67 6.44 -1.15 -4.81
CA LEU A 67 6.87 -0.05 -3.94
C LEU A 67 7.39 1.15 -4.73
N ILE A 68 8.23 0.94 -5.75
CA ILE A 68 8.79 2.03 -6.58
C ILE A 68 7.67 2.77 -7.30
N THR A 69 6.79 2.05 -7.99
CA THR A 69 5.68 2.63 -8.75
C THR A 69 4.69 3.36 -7.84
N SER A 70 4.41 2.82 -6.66
CA SER A 70 3.60 3.47 -5.62
C SER A 70 4.23 4.76 -5.10
N ILE A 71 5.50 4.74 -4.72
CA ILE A 71 6.23 5.92 -4.25
C ILE A 71 6.26 6.99 -5.35
N MET A 72 6.50 6.61 -6.60
CA MET A 72 6.49 7.54 -7.74
C MET A 72 5.10 8.16 -7.93
N LEU A 73 4.03 7.37 -7.88
CA LEU A 73 2.66 7.85 -8.04
C LEU A 73 2.25 8.77 -6.88
N GLU A 74 2.47 8.38 -5.63
CA GLU A 74 2.18 9.19 -4.46
C GLU A 74 3.00 10.50 -4.47
N THR A 75 4.28 10.43 -4.83
CA THR A 75 5.14 11.61 -4.95
C THR A 75 4.64 12.56 -6.03
N PHE A 76 4.20 12.04 -7.18
CA PHE A 76 3.65 12.85 -8.28
C PHE A 76 2.33 13.53 -7.90
N ILE A 77 1.47 12.85 -7.14
CA ILE A 77 0.21 13.43 -6.66
C ILE A 77 0.49 14.50 -5.61
N LEU A 78 1.38 14.22 -4.66
CA LEU A 78 1.73 15.14 -3.57
C LEU A 78 2.53 16.35 -4.04
N SER A 79 3.34 16.23 -5.10
CA SER A 79 4.12 17.35 -5.65
C SER A 79 3.24 18.47 -6.20
N ARG A 80 1.95 18.20 -6.45
CA ARG A 80 0.96 19.25 -6.80
C ARG A 80 0.50 20.08 -5.60
N GLN A 81 0.81 19.65 -4.38
CA GLN A 81 0.36 20.29 -3.13
C GLN A 81 1.52 20.83 -2.28
N MET A 82 2.74 20.33 -2.51
CA MET A 82 3.95 20.71 -1.76
C MET A 82 5.21 20.52 -2.61
N ASP A 83 6.33 21.11 -2.18
CA ASP A 83 7.62 20.93 -2.86
C ASP A 83 8.00 19.46 -3.04
N LEU A 84 8.63 19.15 -4.17
CA LEU A 84 8.98 17.78 -4.57
C LEU A 84 9.79 17.02 -3.49
N LYS A 85 10.71 17.71 -2.80
CA LYS A 85 11.48 17.13 -1.69
C LYS A 85 10.62 16.72 -0.50
N ASN A 86 9.59 17.51 -0.19
CA ASN A 86 8.66 17.24 0.90
C ASN A 86 7.62 16.20 0.49
N ALA A 87 7.18 16.20 -0.77
CA ALA A 87 6.31 15.18 -1.35
C ALA A 87 6.94 13.79 -1.25
N PHE A 88 8.19 13.65 -1.70
CA PHE A 88 8.93 12.38 -1.64
C PHE A 88 9.15 11.89 -0.22
N LYS A 89 9.58 12.78 0.70
CA LYS A 89 9.69 12.45 2.13
C LYS A 89 8.35 12.00 2.73
N THR A 90 7.26 12.60 2.29
CA THR A 90 5.92 12.25 2.77
C THR A 90 5.45 10.90 2.23
N ALA A 91 5.67 10.64 0.94
CA ALA A 91 5.33 9.36 0.30
C ALA A 91 6.06 8.18 0.98
N ILE A 92 7.37 8.32 1.19
CA ILE A 92 8.17 7.30 1.90
C ILE A 92 7.78 7.24 3.38
N GLY A 93 7.71 8.38 4.06
CA GLY A 93 7.60 8.42 5.52
C GLY A 93 6.21 8.05 6.06
N MET A 94 5.13 8.34 5.33
CA MET A 94 3.79 7.98 5.79
C MET A 94 3.37 6.58 5.38
N SER A 95 3.74 6.09 4.19
CA SER A 95 3.05 4.93 3.63
C SER A 95 3.90 3.64 3.58
N LEU A 96 5.21 3.66 3.88
CA LEU A 96 6.07 2.48 3.63
C LEU A 96 5.68 1.21 4.40
N VAL A 97 5.27 1.31 5.67
CA VAL A 97 4.76 0.16 6.45
C VAL A 97 3.47 -0.39 5.83
N SER A 98 2.57 0.50 5.41
CA SER A 98 1.32 0.14 4.75
C SER A 98 1.56 -0.52 3.40
N MET A 99 2.48 0.02 2.60
CA MET A 99 2.85 -0.54 1.31
C MET A 99 3.42 -1.94 1.47
N ILE A 100 4.39 -2.15 2.37
CA ILE A 100 4.95 -3.49 2.62
C ILE A 100 3.87 -4.47 3.09
N SER A 101 2.98 -4.05 4.00
CA SER A 101 1.90 -4.92 4.48
C SER A 101 0.91 -5.30 3.38
N MET A 102 0.61 -4.36 2.47
CA MET A 102 -0.25 -4.57 1.31
C MET A 102 0.38 -5.56 0.33
N GLU A 103 1.64 -5.32 -0.03
CA GLU A 103 2.43 -6.13 -0.94
C GLU A 103 2.57 -7.58 -0.45
N VAL A 104 2.89 -7.76 0.83
CA VAL A 104 2.97 -9.08 1.44
C VAL A 104 1.61 -9.79 1.43
N ALA A 105 0.52 -9.07 1.70
CA ALA A 105 -0.82 -9.65 1.67
C ALA A 105 -1.24 -10.06 0.26
N MET A 106 -1.03 -9.20 -0.75
CA MET A 106 -1.34 -9.50 -2.15
C MET A 106 -0.56 -10.71 -2.65
N ASN A 107 0.74 -10.73 -2.40
CA ASN A 107 1.64 -11.83 -2.78
C ASN A 107 1.30 -13.15 -2.07
N THR A 108 0.94 -13.09 -0.78
CA THR A 108 0.50 -14.28 -0.03
C THR A 108 -0.80 -14.85 -0.60
N VAL A 109 -1.77 -13.97 -0.89
CA VAL A 109 -3.05 -14.40 -1.48
C VAL A 109 -2.85 -14.96 -2.88
N ASP A 110 -1.96 -14.38 -3.70
CA ASP A 110 -1.65 -14.92 -5.02
C ASP A 110 -1.11 -16.36 -4.93
N VAL A 111 -0.08 -16.59 -4.11
CA VAL A 111 0.49 -17.94 -3.93
C VAL A 111 -0.54 -18.94 -3.39
N LEU A 112 -1.41 -18.53 -2.47
CA LEU A 112 -2.44 -19.40 -1.92
C LEU A 112 -3.51 -19.79 -2.95
N LEU A 113 -3.85 -18.89 -3.87
CA LEU A 113 -4.94 -19.09 -4.83
C LEU A 113 -4.48 -19.70 -6.16
N THR A 114 -3.27 -19.38 -6.62
CA THR A 114 -2.78 -19.76 -7.94
C THR A 114 -1.63 -20.78 -7.87
N GLY A 115 -1.09 -21.03 -6.67
CA GLY A 115 0.03 -21.96 -6.46
C GLY A 115 1.39 -21.42 -6.94
N GLY A 116 1.46 -20.14 -7.34
CA GLY A 116 2.67 -19.51 -7.86
C GLY A 116 2.49 -18.00 -8.07
N ALA A 117 3.39 -17.38 -8.84
CA ALA A 117 3.29 -15.98 -9.25
C ALA A 117 2.53 -15.91 -10.59
N MET A 118 1.20 -16.02 -10.57
CA MET A 118 0.38 -16.07 -11.77
C MET A 118 -0.83 -15.15 -11.69
N LEU A 119 -0.90 -14.19 -12.61
CA LEU A 119 -2.07 -13.35 -12.76
C LEU A 119 -3.24 -14.17 -13.35
N THR A 120 -4.25 -14.47 -12.53
CA THR A 120 -5.51 -15.09 -12.98
C THR A 120 -6.68 -14.14 -12.78
N TRP A 121 -7.60 -14.09 -13.75
CA TRP A 121 -8.65 -13.08 -13.76
C TRP A 121 -9.54 -13.11 -12.50
N TRP A 122 -9.77 -14.30 -11.94
CA TRP A 122 -10.61 -14.48 -10.74
C TRP A 122 -9.86 -14.23 -9.43
N ALA A 123 -8.54 -14.46 -9.35
CA ALA A 123 -7.76 -14.21 -8.13
C ALA A 123 -7.40 -12.72 -7.97
N MET A 124 -7.22 -11.99 -9.07
CA MET A 124 -6.92 -10.54 -9.06
C MET A 124 -7.87 -9.70 -8.19
N PRO A 125 -9.21 -9.80 -8.28
CA PRO A 125 -10.07 -9.01 -7.39
C PRO A 125 -9.89 -9.40 -5.92
N ILE A 126 -9.62 -10.67 -5.61
CA ILE A 126 -9.44 -11.16 -4.23
C ILE A 126 -8.13 -10.62 -3.64
N MET A 127 -7.02 -10.70 -4.39
CA MET A 127 -5.73 -10.17 -3.94
C MET A 127 -5.79 -8.65 -3.71
N LEU A 128 -6.44 -7.90 -4.61
CA LEU A 128 -6.59 -6.45 -4.47
C LEU A 128 -7.41 -6.08 -3.23
N ILE A 129 -8.47 -6.82 -2.93
CA ILE A 129 -9.27 -6.62 -1.72
C ILE A 129 -8.43 -6.89 -0.47
N ALA A 130 -7.64 -7.97 -0.45
CA ALA A 130 -6.75 -8.27 0.67
C ALA A 130 -5.68 -7.18 0.85
N GLY A 131 -5.09 -6.73 -0.26
CA GLY A 131 -4.16 -5.60 -0.30
C GLY A 131 -4.77 -4.30 0.21
N PHE A 132 -6.05 -4.04 -0.05
CA PHE A 132 -6.74 -2.85 0.46
C PHE A 132 -7.07 -2.94 1.95
N ILE A 133 -7.63 -4.06 2.40
CA ILE A 133 -8.12 -4.23 3.78
C ILE A 133 -6.96 -4.25 4.78
N THR A 134 -5.82 -4.83 4.42
CA THR A 134 -4.68 -5.04 5.32
C THR A 134 -4.09 -3.74 5.89
N PRO A 135 -3.70 -2.74 5.07
CA PRO A 135 -3.14 -1.47 5.56
C PRO A 135 -4.18 -0.45 6.03
N LEU A 136 -5.47 -0.62 5.68
CA LEU A 136 -6.49 0.40 5.90
C LEU A 136 -6.70 0.77 7.39
N PRO A 137 -6.80 -0.19 8.34
CA PRO A 137 -6.90 0.11 9.77
C PRO A 137 -5.67 0.86 10.30
N TYR A 138 -4.48 0.49 9.83
CA TYR A 138 -3.24 1.16 10.20
C TYR A 138 -3.19 2.60 9.66
N ASN A 139 -3.61 2.81 8.41
CA ASN A 139 -3.73 4.15 7.81
C ASN A 139 -4.72 5.04 8.58
N TYR A 140 -5.86 4.47 9.02
CA TYR A 140 -6.83 5.17 9.86
C TYR A 140 -6.22 5.58 11.21
N PHE A 141 -5.63 4.62 11.92
CA PHE A 141 -4.97 4.85 13.20
C PHE A 141 -3.92 5.94 13.10
N ARG A 142 -3.10 5.91 12.04
CA ARG A 142 -2.05 6.90 11.79
C ARG A 142 -2.64 8.30 11.62
N LEU A 143 -3.69 8.46 10.82
CA LEU A 143 -4.35 9.76 10.63
C LEU A 143 -4.91 10.34 11.94
N LYS A 144 -5.44 9.48 12.83
CA LYS A 144 -5.92 9.89 14.16
C LYS A 144 -4.77 10.28 15.10
N LYS A 145 -3.71 9.47 15.16
CA LYS A 145 -2.55 9.71 16.03
C LYS A 145 -1.85 11.04 15.72
N TYR A 146 -1.75 11.42 14.45
CA TYR A 146 -1.09 12.66 14.03
C TYR A 146 -2.06 13.84 13.87
N GLY A 147 -3.30 13.74 14.37
CA GLY A 147 -4.26 14.86 14.40
C GLY A 147 -4.75 15.35 13.03
N LYS A 148 -4.52 14.60 11.93
CA LYS A 148 -4.78 15.09 10.56
C LYS A 148 -6.24 14.99 10.09
N ALA A 149 -7.17 14.58 10.96
CA ALA A 149 -8.52 14.20 10.51
C ALA A 149 -9.68 14.47 11.49
N CYS A 150 -9.46 15.13 12.63
CA CYS A 150 -10.52 15.55 13.55
C CYS A 150 -10.53 17.07 13.69
N HIS A 151 -11.41 17.72 12.94
CA HIS A 151 -12.02 19.00 13.29
C HIS A 151 -13.53 18.79 13.18
#